data_AF-A0A956TGA7-F1
#
_entry.id   AF-A0A956TGA7-F1
#
_cell.length_a   1.000
_cell.length_b   1.000
_cell.length_c   1.000
_cell.angle_alpha   90.00
_cell.angle_beta   90.00
_cell.angle_gamma   90.00
#
_symmetry.space_group_name_H-M   'P 1'
#
loop_
_entity.id
_entity.type
_entity.pdbx_description
1 polymer ?
#
loop_
_entity_poly.entity_id
_entity_poly.type
_entity_poly.pdbx_seq_one_letter_code
_entity_poly.pdbx_strand_id
1 'polypeptide(L)'
;MRARVDAQLQLSHPYLRADVNLGRLRFHWPDTLQLGYVLAWLEPVSPSAASLAAQREQFLSFVEDRNRSLEEQLGQAAVSVEPWKDGGSKVTCFGVVAVEVSAPGGITDPWGQTSPSQLVYPALTKEFEKVDEPGGAIFYHSPAPLVYFFKTAPESLTFRNAVTGQPVAASPPPPPYKGEPFCIHPWFLERLRPKPGRTTLGPGPVKVDKDLIVEEGQTLEIRPGTRLLMGPEVSIYGRGKLLMEGTSSNPVEIVAATDR
;
A
#
# COMPACT_ATOMS: atom_id res chain seq x y z
N MET A 1 -21.82 1.36 3.19
CA MET A 1 -21.07 1.48 4.46
C MET A 1 -19.56 1.41 4.22
N ARG A 2 -19.05 0.36 3.55
CA ARG A 2 -17.63 0.20 3.15
C ARG A 2 -17.03 1.40 2.41
N ALA A 3 -17.69 1.86 1.34
CA ALA A 3 -17.27 3.05 0.59
C ALA A 3 -17.22 4.35 1.43
N ARG A 4 -17.99 4.42 2.52
CA ARG A 4 -18.01 5.57 3.43
C ARG A 4 -16.84 5.50 4.42
N VAL A 5 -16.49 4.31 4.90
CA VAL A 5 -15.31 4.06 5.75
C VAL A 5 -14.02 4.24 4.96
N ASP A 6 -13.97 3.75 3.71
CA ASP A 6 -12.81 3.92 2.83
C ASP A 6 -12.60 5.39 2.44
N ALA A 7 -13.67 6.13 2.16
CA ALA A 7 -13.60 7.57 1.94
C ALA A 7 -13.16 8.33 3.20
N GLN A 8 -13.63 7.92 4.39
CA GLN A 8 -13.21 8.51 5.66
C GLN A 8 -11.72 8.27 5.92
N LEU A 9 -11.21 7.06 5.67
CA LEU A 9 -9.78 6.69 5.80
C LEU A 9 -8.89 7.41 4.77
N GLN A 10 -9.39 7.62 3.54
CA GLN A 10 -8.70 8.41 2.52
C GLN A 10 -8.63 9.90 2.88
N LEU A 11 -9.67 10.45 3.52
CA LEU A 11 -9.72 11.85 3.97
C LEU A 11 -8.91 12.10 5.24
N SER A 12 -8.83 11.11 6.15
CA SER A 12 -8.15 11.27 7.45
C SER A 12 -6.64 11.00 7.41
N HIS A 13 -6.13 10.26 6.41
CA HIS A 13 -4.70 9.91 6.34
C HIS A 13 -4.11 10.00 4.92
N PRO A 14 -3.99 11.21 4.33
CA PRO A 14 -3.34 11.42 3.03
C PRO A 14 -1.86 10.96 2.99
N TYR A 15 -1.23 10.80 4.16
CA TYR A 15 0.18 10.46 4.34
C TYR A 15 0.53 8.99 4.10
N LEU A 16 -0.45 8.08 4.03
CA LEU A 16 -0.23 6.66 3.72
C LEU A 16 0.30 6.41 2.29
N ARG A 17 0.38 7.45 1.45
CA ARG A 17 1.01 7.39 0.12
C ARG A 17 2.52 7.68 0.14
N ALA A 18 3.05 8.28 1.20
CA ALA A 18 4.43 8.79 1.22
C ALA A 18 5.48 7.71 1.52
N ASP A 19 5.10 6.67 2.28
CA ASP A 19 6.00 5.58 2.64
C ASP A 19 5.60 4.28 1.94
N VAL A 20 6.50 3.83 1.07
CA VAL A 20 6.38 2.63 0.24
C VAL A 20 6.44 1.34 1.06
N ASN A 21 7.05 1.38 2.25
CA ASN A 21 7.12 0.25 3.18
C ASN A 21 5.79 0.08 3.94
N LEU A 22 5.08 1.17 4.25
CA LEU A 22 3.74 1.12 4.83
C LEU A 22 2.68 0.54 3.87
N GLY A 23 2.93 0.60 2.55
CA GLY A 23 2.09 -0.01 1.53
C GLY A 23 1.95 -1.54 1.69
N ARG A 24 2.93 -2.20 2.31
CA ARG A 24 2.88 -3.64 2.67
C ARG A 24 2.26 -3.93 4.04
N LEU A 25 2.03 -2.91 4.87
CA LEU A 25 1.12 -3.03 6.03
C LEU A 25 -0.36 -3.01 5.60
N ARG A 26 -0.66 -2.76 4.32
CA ARG A 26 -1.98 -3.06 3.76
C ARG A 26 -2.02 -4.55 3.42
N PHE A 27 -2.91 -5.27 4.10
CA PHE A 27 -3.17 -6.72 4.01
C PHE A 27 -2.09 -7.55 4.72
N HIS A 28 -2.28 -8.07 5.93
CA HIS A 28 -3.41 -8.83 6.45
C HIS A 28 -3.33 -8.92 7.99
N TRP A 29 -4.37 -8.48 8.72
CA TRP A 29 -4.58 -8.88 10.12
C TRP A 29 -5.88 -9.69 10.23
N PRO A 30 -5.92 -10.77 11.04
CA PRO A 30 -6.77 -11.94 10.80
C PRO A 30 -8.28 -11.72 10.96
N ASP A 31 -8.73 -10.57 11.47
CA ASP A 31 -10.15 -10.39 11.82
C ASP A 31 -10.88 -9.32 11.01
N THR A 32 -10.22 -8.66 10.05
CA THR A 32 -10.95 -7.86 9.06
C THR A 32 -11.43 -8.74 7.91
N LEU A 33 -12.56 -9.39 8.19
CA LEU A 33 -13.57 -9.81 7.23
C LEU A 33 -13.39 -11.20 6.60
N GLN A 34 -13.26 -12.23 7.44
CA GLN A 34 -14.10 -13.42 7.27
C GLN A 34 -15.61 -13.11 7.43
N LEU A 35 -16.07 -11.86 7.39
CA LEU A 35 -17.49 -11.55 7.24
C LEU A 35 -18.05 -12.22 5.97
N GLY A 36 -17.27 -12.38 4.90
CA GLY A 36 -17.70 -13.15 3.73
C GLY A 36 -17.79 -14.68 3.97
N TYR A 37 -16.87 -15.26 4.75
CA TYR A 37 -16.81 -16.70 5.02
C TYR A 37 -17.75 -17.14 6.15
N VAL A 38 -18.00 -16.28 7.14
CA VAL A 38 -18.98 -16.46 8.22
C VAL A 38 -20.40 -16.24 7.70
N LEU A 39 -20.62 -15.32 6.74
CA LEU A 39 -21.95 -15.15 6.12
C LEU A 39 -22.32 -16.26 5.12
N ALA A 40 -21.36 -17.06 4.65
CA ALA A 40 -21.63 -18.16 3.72
C ALA A 40 -22.07 -19.46 4.41
N TRP A 41 -21.90 -19.57 5.73
CA TRP A 41 -22.19 -20.79 6.51
C TRP A 41 -23.16 -20.62 7.68
N LEU A 42 -23.56 -19.38 7.98
CA LEU A 42 -24.62 -19.13 8.93
C LEU A 42 -25.95 -19.05 8.17
N GLU A 43 -26.92 -19.86 8.58
CA GLU A 43 -28.33 -19.60 8.29
C GLU A 43 -28.64 -18.11 8.49
N PRO A 44 -29.63 -17.53 7.79
CA PRO A 44 -29.97 -16.11 7.89
C PRO A 44 -30.57 -15.79 9.26
N VAL A 45 -29.74 -15.80 10.30
CA VAL A 45 -30.07 -15.31 11.62
C VAL A 45 -29.98 -13.80 11.48
N SER A 46 -31.13 -13.15 11.35
CA SER A 46 -31.22 -11.70 11.46
C SER A 46 -30.62 -11.32 12.81
N PRO A 47 -29.46 -10.63 12.85
CA PRO A 47 -28.83 -10.29 14.11
C PRO A 47 -29.81 -9.45 14.92
N SER A 48 -30.00 -9.81 16.19
CA SER A 48 -30.81 -9.00 17.10
C SER A 48 -30.21 -7.60 17.22
N ALA A 49 -31.03 -6.60 17.55
CA ALA A 49 -30.54 -5.23 17.77
C ALA A 49 -29.40 -5.18 18.82
N ALA A 50 -29.46 -6.05 19.84
CA ALA A 50 -28.39 -6.20 20.83
C ALA A 50 -27.08 -6.74 20.22
N SER A 51 -27.15 -7.74 19.33
CA SER A 51 -25.96 -8.25 18.64
C SER A 51 -25.33 -7.23 17.69
N LEU A 52 -26.14 -6.40 17.02
CA LEU A 52 -25.64 -5.30 16.19
C LEU A 52 -24.95 -4.21 17.03
N ALA A 53 -25.48 -3.90 18.21
CA ALA A 53 -24.85 -2.95 19.13
C ALA A 53 -23.48 -3.46 19.60
N ALA A 54 -23.40 -4.73 20.02
CA ALA A 54 -22.15 -5.35 20.44
C ALA A 54 -21.11 -5.43 19.31
N GLN A 55 -21.52 -5.81 18.09
CA GLN A 55 -20.62 -5.81 16.92
C GLN A 55 -20.11 -4.41 16.58
N ARG A 56 -20.96 -3.38 16.71
CA ARG A 56 -20.56 -1.99 16.51
C ARG A 56 -19.53 -1.56 17.55
N GLU A 57 -19.74 -1.89 18.82
CA GLU A 57 -18.80 -1.56 19.90
C GLU A 57 -17.45 -2.25 19.69
N GLN A 58 -17.46 -3.54 19.36
CA GLN A 58 -16.24 -4.28 19.01
C GLN A 58 -15.51 -3.66 17.83
N PHE A 59 -16.22 -3.26 16.77
CA PHE A 59 -15.62 -2.60 15.62
C PHE A 59 -15.02 -1.24 15.98
N LEU A 60 -15.69 -0.44 16.82
CA LEU A 60 -15.16 0.84 17.26
C LEU A 60 -13.89 0.68 18.10
N SER A 61 -13.90 -0.25 19.07
CA SER A 61 -12.71 -0.58 19.86
C SER A 61 -11.55 -1.01 18.96
N PHE A 62 -11.82 -1.88 17.97
CA PHE A 62 -10.81 -2.29 17.00
C PHE A 62 -10.23 -1.09 16.23
N VAL A 63 -11.07 -0.16 15.77
CA VAL A 63 -10.62 1.04 15.05
C VAL A 63 -9.74 1.91 15.94
N GLU A 64 -10.11 2.09 17.21
CA GLU A 64 -9.33 2.86 18.19
C GLU A 64 -7.97 2.20 18.47
N ASP A 65 -7.95 0.89 18.71
CA ASP A 65 -6.72 0.12 18.96
C ASP A 65 -5.77 0.16 17.76
N ARG A 66 -6.33 0.00 16.56
CA ARG A 66 -5.58 0.12 15.30
C ARG A 66 -5.01 1.51 15.12
N ASN A 67 -5.80 2.55 15.34
CA ASN A 67 -5.33 3.93 15.14
C ASN A 67 -4.21 4.26 16.12
N ARG A 68 -4.36 3.89 17.39
CA ARG A 68 -3.31 4.03 18.41
C ARG A 68 -2.02 3.31 18.00
N SER A 69 -2.12 2.05 17.56
CA SER A 69 -0.95 1.27 17.11
C SER A 69 -0.29 1.90 15.88
N LEU A 70 -1.09 2.40 14.94
CA LEU A 70 -0.57 3.10 13.76
C LEU A 70 0.09 4.42 14.15
N GLU A 71 -0.50 5.22 15.02
CA GLU A 71 0.12 6.46 15.50
C GLU A 71 1.47 6.21 16.17
N GLU A 72 1.55 5.17 17.00
CA GLU A 72 2.81 4.75 17.61
C GLU A 72 3.86 4.38 16.56
N GLN A 73 3.52 3.48 15.62
CA GLN A 73 4.43 3.06 14.55
C GLN A 73 4.82 4.21 13.62
N LEU A 74 3.86 5.05 13.24
CA LEU A 74 4.09 6.20 12.37
C LEU A 74 4.91 7.28 13.06
N GLY A 75 4.93 7.32 14.39
CA GLY A 75 5.81 8.18 15.18
C GLY A 75 7.26 7.71 15.21
N GLN A 76 7.56 6.46 14.88
CA GLN A 76 8.90 5.87 14.97
C GLN A 76 9.80 6.25 13.78
N ALA A 77 9.98 7.55 13.54
CA ALA A 77 11.01 8.06 12.64
C ALA A 77 12.32 8.28 13.40
N ALA A 78 13.42 7.73 12.92
CA ALA A 78 14.72 7.85 13.57
C ALA A 78 15.86 8.01 12.55
N VAL A 79 16.76 8.93 12.85
CA VAL A 79 17.97 9.18 12.06
C VAL A 79 19.19 9.40 12.95
N SER A 80 20.35 9.08 12.42
CA SER A 80 21.64 9.55 12.93
C SER A 80 22.34 10.33 11.84
N VAL A 81 23.14 11.31 12.25
CA VAL A 81 23.94 12.13 11.35
C VAL A 81 25.38 12.17 11.86
N GLU A 82 26.32 11.89 10.96
CA GLU A 82 27.75 11.92 11.25
C GLU A 82 28.48 12.72 10.16
N PRO A 83 29.58 13.41 10.49
CA PRO A 83 30.42 14.03 9.47
C PRO A 83 30.91 13.03 8.42
N TRP A 84 30.98 13.50 7.18
CA TRP A 84 31.49 12.76 6.04
C TRP A 84 32.49 13.61 5.24
N LYS A 85 33.11 12.99 4.23
CA LYS A 85 34.14 13.60 3.36
C LYS A 85 33.76 15.01 2.90
N ASP A 86 34.76 15.87 2.79
CA ASP A 86 34.64 17.24 2.26
C ASP A 86 33.62 18.11 2.99
N GLY A 87 33.42 17.86 4.30
CA GLY A 87 32.45 18.57 5.12
C GLY A 87 31.00 18.14 4.87
N GLY A 88 30.78 17.02 4.17
CA GLY A 88 29.46 16.45 3.96
C GLY A 88 28.90 15.73 5.18
N SER A 89 27.77 15.07 4.98
CA SER A 89 27.06 14.29 6.00
C SER A 89 26.85 12.86 5.56
N LYS A 90 26.95 11.94 6.52
CA LYS A 90 26.45 10.57 6.43
C LYS A 90 25.21 10.48 7.32
N VAL A 91 24.06 10.22 6.72
CA VAL A 91 22.77 10.11 7.41
C VAL A 91 22.32 8.65 7.40
N THR A 92 22.07 8.07 8.57
CA THR A 92 21.49 6.72 8.67
C THR A 92 20.04 6.84 9.08
N CYS A 93 19.12 6.28 8.29
CA CYS A 93 17.69 6.19 8.63
C CYS A 93 17.37 4.77 9.13
N PHE A 94 16.80 4.65 10.33
CA PHE A 94 16.60 3.36 11.01
C PHE A 94 15.31 3.27 11.83
N GLY A 95 14.36 4.18 11.58
CA GLY A 95 13.00 4.07 12.09
C GLY A 95 12.12 3.13 11.25
N VAL A 96 10.82 3.18 11.48
CA VAL A 96 9.79 2.50 10.67
C VAL A 96 9.36 3.38 9.48
N VAL A 97 9.55 4.70 9.60
CA VAL A 97 9.04 5.68 8.65
C VAL A 97 10.17 6.44 7.97
N ALA A 98 9.96 6.78 6.70
CA ALA A 98 10.80 7.71 5.96
C ALA A 98 10.96 9.07 6.65
N VAL A 99 12.11 9.68 6.47
CA VAL A 99 12.45 11.00 7.01
C VAL A 99 12.73 11.95 5.87
N GLU A 100 12.09 13.11 5.90
CA GLU A 100 12.44 14.23 5.04
C GLU A 100 13.66 14.92 5.64
N VAL A 101 14.72 15.01 4.84
CA VAL A 101 15.91 15.80 5.15
C VAL A 101 15.83 17.10 4.36
N SER A 102 16.09 18.24 5.00
CA SER A 102 16.23 19.54 4.32
C SER A 102 17.34 20.39 4.93
N ALA A 103 17.81 21.41 4.21
CA ALA A 103 18.83 22.34 4.70
C ALA A 103 18.62 23.75 4.11
N PRO A 104 19.10 24.81 4.77
CA PRO A 104 19.12 26.15 4.19
C PRO A 104 19.89 26.16 2.86
N GLY A 105 19.23 26.57 1.77
CA GLY A 105 19.82 26.53 0.43
C GLY A 105 19.69 25.19 -0.31
N GLY A 106 19.05 24.19 0.31
CA GLY A 106 18.82 22.87 -0.25
C GLY A 106 19.90 21.85 0.13
N ILE A 107 19.64 20.59 -0.22
CA ILE A 107 20.53 19.46 -0.01
C ILE A 107 21.12 19.04 -1.34
N THR A 108 22.43 18.84 -1.36
CA THR A 108 23.14 18.32 -2.52
C THR A 108 23.54 16.87 -2.29
N ASP A 109 23.11 16.00 -3.20
CA ASP A 109 23.45 14.58 -3.16
C ASP A 109 24.90 14.31 -3.65
N PRO A 110 25.39 13.06 -3.58
CA PRO A 110 26.75 12.72 -3.99
C PRO A 110 27.02 13.01 -5.48
N TRP A 111 25.98 12.97 -6.31
CA TRP A 111 26.02 13.23 -7.75
C TRP A 111 25.99 14.72 -8.09
N GLY A 112 25.81 15.59 -7.10
CA GLY A 112 25.81 17.04 -7.27
C GLY A 112 24.44 17.63 -7.61
N GLN A 113 23.37 16.84 -7.54
CA GLN A 113 22.02 17.36 -7.71
C GLN A 113 21.54 18.00 -6.40
N THR A 114 21.09 19.25 -6.49
CA THR A 114 20.54 19.99 -5.34
C THR A 114 19.01 19.96 -5.38
N SER A 115 18.39 19.74 -4.23
CA SER A 115 16.93 19.79 -4.06
C SER A 115 16.56 20.49 -2.75
N PRO A 116 15.39 21.12 -2.62
CA PRO A 116 14.98 21.77 -1.36
C PRO A 116 14.95 20.80 -0.17
N SER A 117 14.51 19.56 -0.43
CA SER A 117 14.51 18.45 0.51
C SER A 117 14.70 17.12 -0.24
N GLN A 118 15.01 16.05 0.51
CA GLN A 118 15.04 14.68 0.01
C GLN A 118 14.44 13.72 1.03
N LEU A 119 13.76 12.68 0.56
CA LEU A 119 13.27 11.60 1.40
C LEU A 119 14.34 10.53 1.56
N VAL A 120 14.67 10.21 2.81
CA VAL A 120 15.47 9.04 3.17
C VAL A 120 14.55 8.00 3.79
N TYR A 121 14.72 6.74 3.39
CA TYR A 121 13.88 5.63 3.79
C TYR A 121 14.68 4.68 4.69
N PRO A 122 14.06 4.06 5.70
CA PRO A 122 14.67 2.88 6.28
C PRO A 122 14.69 1.75 5.24
N ALA A 123 15.64 0.83 5.37
CA ALA A 123 15.59 -0.42 4.64
C ALA A 123 14.67 -1.43 5.36
N LEU A 124 14.53 -2.59 4.75
CA LEU A 124 13.87 -3.76 5.29
C LEU A 124 14.90 -4.89 5.44
N THR A 125 14.76 -5.66 6.51
CA THR A 125 15.50 -6.92 6.71
C THR A 125 15.09 -7.94 5.65
N LYS A 126 16.03 -8.70 5.08
CA LYS A 126 15.72 -9.74 4.09
C LYS A 126 15.06 -10.97 4.72
N GLU A 127 15.42 -11.26 5.97
CA GLU A 127 14.83 -12.32 6.77
C GLU A 127 13.41 -11.93 7.20
N PHE A 128 12.54 -12.93 7.30
CA PHE A 128 11.20 -12.73 7.81
C PHE A 128 11.19 -12.98 9.30
N GLU A 129 10.63 -12.06 10.05
CA GLU A 129 10.23 -12.30 11.43
C GLU A 129 8.88 -13.00 11.41
N LYS A 130 8.79 -14.12 12.14
CA LYS A 130 7.58 -14.92 12.25
C LYS A 130 6.87 -14.52 13.54
N VAL A 131 5.62 -14.07 13.43
CA VAL A 131 4.72 -13.90 14.57
C VAL A 131 3.57 -14.88 14.45
N ASP A 132 3.38 -15.65 15.52
CA ASP A 132 2.28 -16.59 15.65
C ASP A 132 1.02 -15.84 16.10
N GLU A 133 -0.01 -15.84 15.27
CA GLU A 133 -1.33 -15.24 15.57
C GLU A 133 -2.44 -16.31 15.59
N PRO A 134 -3.58 -16.04 16.24
CA PRO A 134 -4.77 -16.88 16.11
C PRO A 134 -5.20 -16.97 14.64
N GLY A 135 -4.97 -18.11 14.00
CA GLY A 135 -5.26 -18.33 12.58
C GLY A 135 -4.05 -18.61 11.71
N GLY A 136 -2.82 -18.49 12.23
CA GLY A 136 -1.60 -18.87 11.53
C GLY A 136 -0.40 -18.00 11.83
N ALA A 137 0.72 -18.32 11.19
CA ALA A 137 1.93 -17.54 11.26
C ALA A 137 1.94 -16.42 10.22
N ILE A 138 2.27 -15.20 10.65
CA ILE A 138 2.49 -14.04 9.77
C ILE A 138 4.00 -13.80 9.67
N PHE A 139 4.44 -13.47 8.46
CA PHE A 139 5.84 -13.18 8.15
C PHE A 139 5.97 -11.72 7.73
N TYR A 140 6.76 -10.93 8.46
CA TYR A 140 7.05 -9.54 8.11
C TYR A 140 8.54 -9.27 8.00
N HIS A 141 8.87 -8.23 7.24
CA HIS A 141 10.20 -7.67 7.24
C HIS A 141 10.29 -6.58 8.30
N SER A 142 11.23 -6.72 9.22
CA SER A 142 11.53 -5.70 10.23
C SER A 142 12.32 -4.56 9.57
N PRO A 143 12.22 -3.31 10.05
CA PRO A 143 13.03 -2.20 9.56
C PRO A 143 14.53 -2.47 9.76
N ALA A 144 15.35 -1.98 8.84
CA ALA A 144 16.80 -2.04 8.90
C ALA A 144 17.42 -0.66 8.64
N PRO A 145 18.57 -0.34 9.25
CA PRO A 145 19.28 0.90 8.98
C PRO A 145 19.70 1.00 7.51
N LEU A 146 19.48 2.17 6.89
CA LEU A 146 19.97 2.50 5.55
C LEU A 146 20.74 3.81 5.56
N VAL A 147 21.87 3.84 4.86
CA VAL A 147 22.83 4.95 4.88
C VAL A 147 22.72 5.78 3.61
N TYR A 148 22.71 7.10 3.79
CA TYR A 148 22.65 8.14 2.78
C TYR A 148 23.84 9.08 2.95
N PHE A 149 24.28 9.70 1.86
CA PHE A 149 25.40 10.64 1.86
C PHE A 149 24.96 11.95 1.23
N PHE A 150 25.37 13.06 1.84
CA PHE A 150 25.09 14.41 1.36
C PHE A 150 26.37 15.23 1.36
N LYS A 151 26.48 16.20 0.46
CA LYS A 151 27.58 17.19 0.46
C LYS A 151 27.31 18.37 1.39
N THR A 152 26.13 18.41 2.01
CA THR A 152 25.74 19.42 3.01
C THR A 152 26.30 19.05 4.39
N ALA A 153 26.71 20.06 5.17
CA ALA A 153 27.27 19.86 6.50
C ALA A 153 26.24 19.34 7.52
N PRO A 154 26.63 18.44 8.46
CA PRO A 154 25.71 17.81 9.40
C PRO A 154 24.83 18.78 10.18
N GLU A 155 25.41 19.87 10.66
CA GLU A 155 24.76 20.91 11.47
C GLU A 155 23.75 21.75 10.69
N SER A 156 23.81 21.71 9.35
CA SER A 156 22.87 22.41 8.48
C SER A 156 21.64 21.57 8.15
N LEU A 157 21.67 20.26 8.43
CA LEU A 157 20.57 19.36 8.15
C LEU A 157 19.46 19.49 9.20
N THR A 158 18.23 19.46 8.73
CA THR A 158 17.02 19.35 9.54
C THR A 158 16.22 18.14 9.08
N PHE A 159 15.51 17.52 10.01
CA PHE A 159 14.81 16.26 9.78
C PHE A 159 13.36 16.36 10.21
N ARG A 160 12.46 15.83 9.37
CA ARG A 160 11.03 15.72 9.66
C ARG A 160 10.54 14.32 9.33
N ASN A 161 9.62 13.81 10.14
CA ASN A 161 8.91 12.59 9.82
C ASN A 161 8.10 12.82 8.54
N ALA A 162 8.36 12.04 7.49
CA ALA A 162 7.78 12.28 6.17
C ALA A 162 6.25 12.03 6.13
N VAL A 163 5.71 11.33 7.13
CA VAL A 163 4.29 11.03 7.26
C VAL A 163 3.61 12.05 8.18
N THR A 164 4.14 12.29 9.37
CA THR A 164 3.48 13.14 10.37
C THR A 164 3.87 14.61 10.30
N GLY A 165 4.95 14.94 9.58
CA GLY A 165 5.53 16.29 9.49
C GLY A 165 6.25 16.76 10.75
N GLN A 166 6.23 15.94 11.82
CA GLN A 166 6.84 16.27 13.11
C GLN A 166 8.37 16.33 12.99
N PRO A 167 9.04 17.25 13.72
CA PRO A 167 10.50 17.29 13.76
C PRO A 167 11.09 15.97 14.28
N VAL A 168 12.19 15.52 13.70
CA VAL A 168 12.94 14.34 14.14
C VAL A 168 14.31 14.81 14.64
N ALA A 169 14.63 14.51 15.89
CA ALA A 169 15.97 14.77 16.42
C ALA A 169 16.92 13.65 15.97
N ALA A 170 18.14 14.03 15.56
CA ALA A 170 19.17 13.03 15.32
C ALA A 170 19.60 12.38 16.65
N SER A 171 19.79 11.06 16.63
CA SER A 171 20.25 10.26 17.76
C SER A 171 21.51 9.47 17.38
N PRO A 172 22.20 8.83 18.34
CA PRO A 172 23.33 7.97 18.03
C PRO A 172 22.96 6.88 17.01
N PRO A 173 23.90 6.48 16.12
CA PRO A 173 23.62 5.43 15.15
C PRO A 173 23.23 4.12 15.86
N PRO A 174 22.34 3.31 15.26
CA PRO A 174 22.02 2.00 15.78
C PRO A 174 23.25 1.09 15.66
N PRO A 175 23.29 -0.04 16.39
CA PRO A 175 24.29 -1.06 16.15
C PRO A 175 24.35 -1.46 14.66
N PRO A 176 25.54 -1.75 14.12
CA PRO A 176 25.66 -2.19 12.73
C PRO A 176 24.76 -3.41 12.45
N TYR A 177 23.88 -3.27 11.47
CA TYR A 177 23.07 -4.39 11.00
C TYR A 177 23.96 -5.35 10.20
N LYS A 178 23.95 -6.63 10.58
CA LYS A 178 24.82 -7.67 9.99
C LYS A 178 24.22 -8.36 8.76
N GLY A 179 22.92 -8.22 8.53
CA GLY A 179 22.25 -8.81 7.37
C GLY A 179 22.37 -7.95 6.12
N GLU A 180 21.83 -8.44 5.00
CA GLU A 180 21.66 -7.66 3.78
C GLU A 180 20.35 -6.87 3.86
N PRO A 181 20.38 -5.54 4.05
CA PRO A 181 19.16 -4.74 3.95
C PRO A 181 18.72 -4.66 2.48
N PHE A 182 17.41 -4.63 2.24
CA PHE A 182 16.87 -4.26 0.93
C PHE A 182 15.94 -3.07 1.06
N CYS A 183 15.84 -2.26 0.00
CA CYS A 183 14.95 -1.10 -0.04
C CYS A 183 13.99 -1.25 -1.22
N ILE A 184 12.70 -0.99 -0.97
CA ILE A 184 11.72 -0.84 -2.04
C ILE A 184 11.80 0.61 -2.51
N HIS A 185 12.70 0.89 -3.45
CA HIS A 185 12.78 2.23 -4.03
C HIS A 185 11.42 2.62 -4.68
N PRO A 186 10.95 3.88 -4.56
CA PRO A 186 9.64 4.31 -5.07
C PRO A 186 9.36 3.95 -6.54
N TRP A 187 10.38 3.93 -7.40
CA TRP A 187 10.27 3.48 -8.80
C TRP A 187 9.74 2.04 -8.97
N PHE A 188 9.80 1.20 -7.94
CA PHE A 188 9.33 -0.17 -7.96
C PHE A 188 7.82 -0.14 -7.87
N LEU A 189 7.26 0.80 -7.10
CA LEU A 189 5.82 1.02 -7.06
C LEU A 189 5.29 1.51 -8.40
N GLU A 190 6.05 2.31 -9.15
CA GLU A 190 5.64 2.70 -10.51
C GLU A 190 5.56 1.50 -11.45
N ARG A 191 6.42 0.51 -11.29
CA ARG A 191 6.31 -0.77 -12.03
C ARG A 191 5.10 -1.59 -11.62
N LEU A 192 4.65 -1.43 -10.37
CA LEU A 192 3.43 -2.06 -9.86
C LEU A 192 2.16 -1.28 -10.24
N ARG A 193 2.28 0.00 -10.65
CA ARG A 193 1.12 0.74 -11.13
C ARG A 193 0.59 0.08 -12.40
N PRO A 194 -0.71 -0.24 -12.45
CA PRO A 194 -1.32 -0.68 -13.68
C PRO A 194 -1.05 0.35 -14.77
N LYS A 195 -0.47 -0.09 -15.88
CA LYS A 195 -0.23 0.80 -17.00
C LYS A 195 -1.59 1.20 -17.58
N PRO A 196 -1.84 2.50 -17.81
CA PRO A 196 -3.00 2.94 -18.55
C PRO A 196 -3.04 2.20 -19.88
N GLY A 197 -4.22 1.73 -20.25
CA GLY A 197 -4.36 0.87 -21.42
C GLY A 197 -5.81 0.68 -21.76
N ARG A 198 -6.05 0.42 -23.04
CA ARG A 198 -7.35 0.01 -23.54
C ARG A 198 -7.26 -1.44 -24.00
N THR A 199 -8.11 -2.28 -23.43
CA THR A 199 -8.31 -3.66 -23.88
C THR A 199 -9.68 -3.72 -24.54
N THR A 200 -9.76 -4.30 -25.73
CA THR A 200 -11.01 -4.41 -26.48
C THR A 200 -11.37 -5.88 -26.68
N LEU A 201 -12.61 -6.25 -26.36
CA LEU A 201 -13.16 -7.59 -26.57
C LEU A 201 -14.24 -7.56 -27.67
N GLY A 202 -14.17 -8.55 -28.55
CA GLY A 202 -15.12 -8.76 -29.65
C GLY A 202 -14.95 -7.81 -30.85
N PRO A 203 -15.93 -7.78 -31.78
CA PRO A 203 -17.21 -8.51 -31.74
C PRO A 203 -17.07 -10.04 -31.88
N GLY A 204 -18.15 -10.78 -31.63
CA GLY A 204 -18.18 -12.24 -31.72
C GLY A 204 -17.96 -12.97 -30.39
N PRO A 205 -17.82 -14.30 -30.41
CA PRO A 205 -17.62 -15.09 -29.20
C PRO A 205 -16.21 -14.86 -28.62
N VAL A 206 -16.14 -14.52 -27.34
CA VAL A 206 -14.88 -14.35 -26.59
C VAL A 206 -14.94 -15.23 -25.35
N LYS A 207 -14.02 -16.19 -25.23
CA LYS A 207 -13.91 -17.03 -24.04
C LYS A 207 -13.15 -16.29 -22.94
N VAL A 208 -13.72 -16.26 -21.75
CA VAL A 208 -13.12 -15.67 -20.54
C VAL A 208 -12.92 -16.82 -19.56
N ASP A 209 -11.71 -17.40 -19.56
CA ASP A 209 -11.36 -18.59 -18.78
C ASP A 209 -10.61 -18.29 -17.47
N LYS A 210 -10.37 -17.00 -17.21
CA LYS A 210 -9.74 -16.48 -15.99
C LYS A 210 -10.34 -15.14 -15.64
N ASP A 211 -10.24 -14.77 -14.37
CA ASP A 211 -10.70 -13.46 -13.90
C ASP A 211 -10.07 -12.33 -14.73
N LEU A 212 -10.94 -11.48 -15.26
CA LEU A 212 -10.54 -10.29 -15.99
C LEU A 212 -10.59 -9.10 -15.04
N ILE A 213 -9.43 -8.63 -14.60
CA ILE A 213 -9.31 -7.47 -13.71
C ILE A 213 -8.97 -6.25 -14.58
N VAL A 214 -9.91 -5.30 -14.64
CA VAL A 214 -9.71 -3.99 -15.28
C VAL A 214 -9.21 -3.06 -14.18
N GLU A 215 -7.91 -2.78 -14.17
CA GLU A 215 -7.31 -1.99 -13.10
C GLU A 215 -7.59 -0.48 -13.25
N GLU A 216 -7.30 0.30 -12.19
CA GLU A 216 -7.43 1.76 -12.23
C GLU A 216 -6.60 2.36 -13.39
N GLY A 217 -7.18 3.33 -14.11
CA GLY A 217 -6.56 3.92 -15.29
C GLY A 217 -6.65 3.08 -16.58
N GLN A 218 -7.17 1.85 -16.51
CA GLN A 218 -7.45 1.02 -17.68
C GLN A 218 -8.89 1.19 -18.17
N THR A 219 -9.10 0.91 -19.45
CA THR A 219 -10.43 0.83 -20.08
C THR A 219 -10.62 -0.54 -20.71
N LEU A 220 -11.66 -1.26 -20.29
CA LEU A 220 -12.15 -2.43 -21.00
C LEU A 220 -13.31 -2.01 -21.89
N GLU A 221 -13.19 -2.23 -23.19
CA GLU A 221 -14.22 -1.97 -24.19
C GLU A 221 -14.75 -3.29 -24.74
N ILE A 222 -16.03 -3.58 -24.52
CA ILE A 222 -16.72 -4.75 -25.05
C ILE A 222 -17.60 -4.26 -26.19
N ARG A 223 -17.20 -4.61 -27.42
CA ARG A 223 -17.82 -4.10 -28.65
C ARG A 223 -19.24 -4.65 -28.86
N PRO A 224 -20.12 -3.96 -29.59
CA PRO A 224 -21.44 -4.50 -29.92
C PRO A 224 -21.35 -5.86 -30.64
N GLY A 225 -22.28 -6.77 -30.35
CA GLY A 225 -22.29 -8.13 -30.91
C GLY A 225 -21.29 -9.10 -30.27
N THR A 226 -20.73 -8.74 -29.11
CA THR A 226 -19.83 -9.63 -28.36
C THR A 226 -20.61 -10.63 -27.52
N ARG A 227 -20.23 -11.90 -27.57
CA ARG A 227 -20.75 -12.97 -26.70
C ARG A 227 -19.65 -13.48 -25.79
N LEU A 228 -19.63 -13.01 -24.54
CA LEU A 228 -18.68 -13.43 -23.53
C LEU A 228 -19.07 -14.82 -23.00
N LEU A 229 -18.20 -15.81 -23.22
CA LEU A 229 -18.35 -17.18 -22.74
C LEU A 229 -17.55 -17.32 -21.44
N MET A 230 -18.23 -17.17 -20.31
CA MET A 230 -17.63 -17.15 -18.97
C MET A 230 -17.32 -18.56 -18.48
N GLY A 231 -16.05 -18.83 -18.14
CA GLY A 231 -15.65 -20.06 -17.47
C GLY A 231 -16.29 -20.23 -16.08
N PRO A 232 -16.26 -21.44 -15.50
CA PRO A 232 -16.73 -21.68 -14.14
C PRO A 232 -15.91 -20.85 -13.15
N GLU A 233 -16.60 -20.21 -12.20
CA GLU A 233 -15.98 -19.36 -11.15
C GLU A 233 -15.16 -18.17 -11.69
N VAL A 234 -15.35 -17.79 -12.95
CA VAL A 234 -14.66 -16.64 -13.56
C VAL A 234 -15.51 -15.38 -13.45
N SER A 235 -14.87 -14.27 -13.06
CA SER A 235 -15.49 -12.96 -12.92
C SER A 235 -14.78 -11.87 -13.73
N ILE A 236 -15.51 -10.78 -13.99
CA ILE A 236 -14.92 -9.54 -14.54
C ILE A 236 -14.99 -8.49 -13.43
N TYR A 237 -13.82 -8.01 -12.99
CA TYR A 237 -13.70 -7.02 -11.93
C TYR A 237 -13.31 -5.66 -12.52
N GLY A 238 -14.22 -4.69 -12.43
CA GLY A 238 -13.98 -3.31 -12.87
C GLY A 238 -13.49 -2.41 -11.74
N ARG A 239 -12.19 -2.12 -11.69
CA ARG A 239 -11.63 -0.98 -10.93
C ARG A 239 -11.38 0.23 -11.82
N GLY A 240 -11.13 -0.01 -13.11
CA GLY A 240 -11.06 0.99 -14.17
C GLY A 240 -12.39 1.21 -14.90
N LYS A 241 -12.31 1.84 -16.06
CA LYS A 241 -13.47 2.13 -16.89
C LYS A 241 -13.90 0.88 -17.65
N LEU A 242 -15.18 0.55 -17.61
CA LEU A 242 -15.77 -0.54 -18.37
C LEU A 242 -16.83 0.03 -19.32
N LEU A 243 -16.68 -0.24 -20.61
CA LEU A 243 -17.57 0.19 -21.68
C LEU A 243 -18.18 -1.06 -22.32
N MET A 244 -19.48 -1.27 -22.12
CA MET A 244 -20.25 -2.31 -22.81
C MET A 244 -21.15 -1.65 -23.83
N GLU A 245 -20.71 -1.66 -25.09
CA GLU A 245 -21.31 -0.87 -26.16
C GLU A 245 -22.34 -1.66 -26.97
N GLY A 246 -23.07 -2.57 -26.32
CA GLY A 246 -24.13 -3.35 -26.95
C GLY A 246 -25.27 -2.47 -27.47
N THR A 247 -25.82 -2.82 -28.62
CA THR A 247 -27.02 -2.17 -29.19
C THR A 247 -28.18 -3.16 -29.28
N SER A 248 -29.39 -2.69 -29.56
CA SER A 248 -30.55 -3.57 -29.77
C SER A 248 -30.38 -4.52 -30.96
N SER A 249 -29.69 -4.09 -32.02
CA SER A 249 -29.39 -4.91 -33.20
C SER A 249 -28.15 -5.80 -33.03
N ASN A 250 -27.24 -5.44 -32.13
CA ASN A 250 -26.01 -6.17 -31.84
C ASN A 250 -25.74 -6.16 -30.32
N PRO A 251 -26.49 -6.97 -29.56
CA PRO A 251 -26.36 -6.97 -28.10
C PRO A 251 -24.99 -7.50 -27.67
N VAL A 252 -24.57 -7.12 -26.46
CA VAL A 252 -23.51 -7.83 -25.74
C VAL A 252 -24.17 -8.88 -24.87
N GLU A 253 -23.79 -10.14 -25.05
CA GLU A 253 -24.30 -11.28 -24.30
C GLU A 253 -23.24 -11.79 -23.34
N ILE A 254 -23.62 -12.07 -22.10
CA ILE A 254 -22.77 -12.77 -21.12
C ILE A 254 -23.45 -14.09 -20.80
N VAL A 255 -22.79 -15.19 -21.11
CA VAL A 255 -23.32 -16.53 -20.92
C VAL A 255 -22.27 -17.45 -20.32
N ALA A 256 -22.70 -18.48 -19.60
CA ALA A 256 -21.79 -19.54 -19.16
C ALA A 256 -21.19 -20.25 -20.39
N ALA A 257 -19.89 -20.50 -20.36
CA ALA A 257 -19.25 -21.41 -21.29
C ALA A 257 -19.83 -22.80 -21.04
N THR A 258 -20.54 -23.35 -22.03
CA THR A 258 -20.94 -24.75 -22.01
C THR A 258 -19.73 -25.58 -22.43
N ASP A 259 -19.35 -26.56 -21.62
CA ASP A 259 -18.22 -27.44 -21.91
C ASP A 259 -18.38 -28.05 -23.31
N ARG A 260 -17.40 -27.80 -24.17
CA ARG A 260 -17.21 -28.44 -25.48
C ARG A 260 -15.84 -29.09 -25.51
#